data_AF-A0A1D2QHB9-F1
#
_entry.id   AF-A0A1D2QHB9-F1
#
_cell.length_a   1.000
_cell.length_b   1.000
_cell.length_c   1.000
_cell.angle_alpha   90.00
_cell.angle_beta   90.00
_cell.angle_gamma   90.00
#
_symmetry.space_group_name_H-M   'P 1'
#
loop_
_entity.id
_entity.type
_entity.pdbx_description
1 polymer ?
#
loop_
_entity_poly.entity_id
_entity_poly.type
_entity_poly.pdbx_seq_one_letter_code
_entity_poly.pdbx_strand_id
1 'polypeptide(L)'
;MGQTLTEKILDDHLVEGELETGEEIGIEIDQVLTQDTTGTLVWLQFEALDMDEVQTEIAAQYCDHQTYQFDFKNTDDHRFLRSAAGTFGAHYTNDLSPRSTVSGGEPHGFRYY
;
A
#
# COMPACT_ATOMS: atom_id res chain seq x y z
N MET A 1 22.39 -7.35 24.64
CA MET A 1 20.95 -7.21 24.94
C MET A 1 20.20 -7.88 23.81
N GLY A 2 18.99 -8.39 24.04
CA GLY A 2 18.20 -8.97 22.95
C GLY A 2 17.54 -7.87 22.11
N GLN A 3 17.32 -8.14 20.83
CA GLN A 3 16.54 -7.26 19.94
C GLN A 3 15.08 -7.14 20.42
N THR A 4 14.51 -5.96 20.22
CA THR A 4 13.07 -5.67 20.30
C THR A 4 12.30 -6.38 19.18
N LEU A 5 10.97 -6.39 19.25
CA LEU A 5 10.14 -6.95 18.18
C LEU A 5 10.31 -6.17 16.86
N THR A 6 10.35 -4.83 16.92
CA THR A 6 10.54 -3.99 15.74
C THR A 6 11.88 -4.25 15.07
N GLU A 7 12.96 -4.33 15.85
CA GLU A 7 14.29 -4.63 15.31
C GLU A 7 14.32 -5.99 14.63
N LYS A 8 13.67 -7.01 15.19
CA LYS A 8 13.56 -8.32 14.53
C LYS A 8 12.82 -8.26 13.21
N ILE A 9 11.68 -7.56 13.16
CA ILE A 9 10.92 -7.41 11.92
C ILE A 9 11.75 -6.66 10.86
N LEU A 10 12.46 -5.59 11.25
CA LEU A 10 13.31 -4.85 10.31
C LEU A 10 14.50 -5.70 9.83
N ASP A 11 15.14 -6.43 10.74
CA ASP A 11 16.27 -7.34 10.44
C ASP A 11 15.84 -8.46 9.48
N ASP A 12 14.63 -9.02 9.67
CA ASP A 12 14.07 -10.07 8.82
C ASP A 12 13.79 -9.60 7.37
N HIS A 13 13.62 -8.28 7.13
CA HIS A 13 13.28 -7.71 5.81
C HIS A 13 14.37 -6.76 5.27
N LEU A 14 15.55 -6.72 5.90
CA LEU A 14 16.65 -5.83 5.51
C LEU A 14 17.31 -6.31 4.21
N VAL A 15 17.35 -5.45 3.20
CA VAL A 15 18.01 -5.74 1.91
C VAL A 15 19.21 -4.85 1.62
N GLU A 16 19.32 -3.69 2.27
CA GLU A 16 20.44 -2.76 2.14
C GLU A 16 20.68 -1.97 3.44
N GLY A 17 21.94 -1.68 3.76
CA GLY A 17 22.34 -0.89 4.93
C GLY A 17 22.60 -1.73 6.19
N GLU A 18 22.79 -1.04 7.32
CA GLU A 18 22.96 -1.65 8.65
C GLU A 18 21.87 -1.11 9.59
N LEU A 19 21.34 -1.97 10.47
CA LEU A 19 20.25 -1.61 11.38
C LEU A 19 20.77 -0.78 12.58
N GLU A 20 21.36 0.39 12.28
CA GLU A 20 21.87 1.35 13.24
C GLU A 20 20.95 2.58 13.36
N THR A 21 20.78 3.10 14.58
CA THR A 21 19.86 4.22 14.83
C THR A 21 20.34 5.49 14.13
N GLY A 22 19.49 6.03 13.24
CA GLY A 22 19.76 7.27 12.51
C GLY A 22 20.39 7.05 11.14
N GLU A 23 20.66 5.80 10.75
CA GLU A 23 21.11 5.43 9.42
C GLU A 23 19.95 5.05 8.50
N GLU A 24 20.14 5.24 7.19
CA GLU A 24 19.17 4.85 6.17
C GLU A 24 19.34 3.37 5.84
N ILE A 25 18.21 2.67 5.70
CA ILE A 25 18.17 1.25 5.35
C ILE A 25 17.19 1.01 4.20
N GLY A 26 17.48 0.01 3.38
CA GLY A 26 16.56 -0.55 2.41
C GLY A 26 15.86 -1.76 3.01
N ILE A 27 14.53 -1.78 2.96
CA ILE A 27 13.72 -2.93 3.38
C ILE A 27 12.87 -3.45 2.23
N GLU A 28 12.69 -4.76 2.18
CA GLU A 28 11.71 -5.40 1.32
C GLU A 28 10.29 -5.15 1.87
N ILE A 29 9.35 -4.86 0.98
CA ILE A 29 7.95 -4.58 1.34
C ILE A 29 7.09 -5.75 0.86
N ASP A 30 6.53 -6.50 1.80
CA ASP A 30 5.68 -7.65 1.46
C ASP A 30 4.33 -7.20 0.88
N GLN A 31 3.78 -6.12 1.43
CA GLN A 31 2.41 -5.68 1.13
C GLN A 31 2.26 -4.17 1.01
N VAL A 32 1.50 -3.75 0.00
CA VAL A 32 1.10 -2.35 -0.22
C VAL A 32 -0.41 -2.24 -0.21
N LEU A 33 -0.95 -1.34 0.61
CA LEU A 33 -2.37 -0.99 0.61
C LEU A 33 -2.57 0.47 0.21
N THR A 34 -3.37 0.69 -0.82
CA THR A 34 -3.79 2.02 -1.29
C THR A 34 -5.27 2.23 -0.98
N GLN A 35 -5.68 3.49 -0.84
CA GLN A 35 -7.08 3.85 -0.58
C GLN A 35 -7.60 4.83 -1.62
N ASP A 36 -8.90 5.06 -1.70
CA ASP A 36 -9.56 5.81 -2.78
C ASP A 36 -9.20 7.30 -2.83
N THR A 37 -8.72 7.90 -1.74
CA THR A 37 -8.27 9.31 -1.74
C THR A 37 -6.82 9.51 -2.17
N THR A 38 -5.94 8.49 -2.09
CA THR A 38 -4.53 8.57 -2.56
C THR A 38 -4.22 7.64 -3.74
N GLY A 39 -5.03 6.61 -3.95
CA GLY A 39 -4.80 5.55 -4.91
C GLY A 39 -4.73 6.05 -6.34
N THR A 40 -5.54 7.06 -6.69
CA THR A 40 -5.53 7.63 -8.05
C THR A 40 -4.14 8.16 -8.38
N LEU A 41 -3.51 8.90 -7.48
CA LEU A 41 -2.16 9.42 -7.68
C LEU A 41 -1.12 8.28 -7.69
N VAL A 42 -1.27 7.28 -6.83
CA VAL A 42 -0.36 6.12 -6.80
C VAL A 42 -0.35 5.40 -8.15
N TRP A 43 -1.51 5.07 -8.70
CA TRP A 43 -1.60 4.36 -9.98
C TRP A 43 -1.16 5.21 -11.17
N LEU A 44 -1.44 6.51 -11.18
CA LEU A 44 -0.91 7.42 -12.21
C LEU A 44 0.62 7.49 -12.15
N GLN A 45 1.20 7.49 -10.95
CA GLN A 45 2.65 7.46 -10.80
C GLN A 45 3.24 6.11 -11.23
N PHE A 46 2.54 5.01 -10.94
CA PHE A 46 2.91 3.66 -11.38
C PHE A 46 2.97 3.58 -12.91
N GLU A 47 1.94 4.10 -13.58
CA GLU A 47 1.89 4.22 -15.05
C GLU A 47 3.03 5.11 -15.57
N ALA A 48 3.29 6.26 -14.93
CA ALA A 48 4.34 7.18 -15.34
C ALA A 48 5.77 6.64 -15.12
N LEU A 49 5.93 5.62 -14.28
CA LEU A 49 7.19 4.90 -14.07
C LEU A 49 7.38 3.73 -15.05
N ASP A 50 6.47 3.56 -16.01
CA ASP A 50 6.46 2.45 -16.98
C ASP A 50 6.53 1.07 -16.28
N MET A 51 5.82 0.92 -15.15
CA MET A 51 5.76 -0.34 -14.42
C MET A 51 4.67 -1.25 -15.00
N ASP A 52 5.04 -2.50 -15.29
CA ASP A 52 4.13 -3.47 -15.91
C ASP A 52 3.14 -4.09 -14.89
N GLU A 53 3.61 -4.37 -13.67
CA GLU A 53 2.83 -5.01 -12.61
C GLU A 53 3.40 -4.70 -11.22
N VAL A 54 2.57 -4.87 -10.19
CA VAL A 54 2.99 -4.72 -8.78
C VAL A 54 4.19 -5.61 -8.45
N GLN A 55 5.11 -5.09 -7.63
CA GLN A 55 6.37 -5.78 -7.31
C GLN A 55 6.37 -6.40 -5.91
N THR A 56 5.26 -6.28 -5.17
CA THR A 56 5.09 -6.83 -3.82
C THR A 56 4.26 -8.10 -3.88
N GLU A 57 4.36 -8.95 -2.84
CA GLU A 57 3.57 -10.18 -2.78
C GLU A 57 2.06 -9.89 -2.80
N ILE A 58 1.65 -8.83 -2.12
CA ILE A 58 0.26 -8.36 -2.09
C ILE A 58 0.22 -6.87 -2.37
N ALA A 59 -0.63 -6.47 -3.31
CA ALA A 59 -1.06 -5.10 -3.47
C ALA A 59 -2.59 -5.05 -3.44
N ALA A 60 -3.17 -4.13 -2.67
CA ALA A 60 -4.62 -3.97 -2.62
C ALA A 60 -5.05 -2.51 -2.63
N GLN A 61 -6.04 -2.22 -3.47
CA GLN A 61 -6.75 -0.95 -3.54
C GLN A 61 -8.08 -1.07 -2.78
N TYR A 62 -8.18 -0.30 -1.71
CA TYR A 62 -9.39 -0.11 -0.92
C TYR A 62 -10.17 1.10 -1.43
N CYS A 63 -11.50 0.97 -1.54
CA CYS A 63 -12.40 2.06 -1.92
C CYS A 63 -13.52 2.19 -0.88
N ASP A 64 -13.16 2.72 0.29
CA ASP A 64 -14.00 2.80 1.47
C ASP A 64 -14.23 4.24 1.97
N HIS A 65 -13.34 5.19 1.70
CA HIS A 65 -13.42 6.56 2.24
C HIS A 65 -14.43 7.42 1.50
N GLN A 66 -14.66 7.12 0.23
CA GLN A 66 -15.47 7.93 -0.69
C GLN A 66 -16.83 7.30 -1.02
N THR A 67 -17.17 6.16 -0.40
CA THR A 67 -18.38 5.35 -0.66
C THR A 67 -19.73 6.10 -0.64
N TYR A 68 -19.87 7.17 0.16
CA TYR A 68 -21.14 7.90 0.33
C TYR A 68 -21.22 9.24 -0.42
N GLN A 69 -20.19 9.61 -1.19
CA GLN A 69 -20.19 10.86 -1.95
C GLN A 69 -20.61 10.61 -3.41
N PHE A 70 -21.92 10.68 -3.66
CA PHE A 70 -22.48 10.48 -5.00
C PHE A 70 -22.34 11.74 -5.86
N ASP A 71 -21.13 12.00 -6.35
CA ASP A 71 -20.90 12.87 -7.50
C ASP A 71 -20.27 12.09 -8.67
N PHE A 72 -20.23 12.72 -9.85
CA PHE A 72 -19.69 12.07 -11.05
C PHE A 72 -18.18 11.81 -10.96
N LYS A 73 -17.46 12.63 -10.20
CA LYS A 73 -16.00 12.55 -10.09
C LYS A 73 -15.60 11.30 -9.31
N ASN A 74 -16.23 11.11 -8.16
CA ASN A 74 -16.03 9.94 -7.31
C ASN A 74 -16.36 8.62 -8.03
N THR A 75 -17.45 8.60 -8.79
CA THR A 75 -17.83 7.43 -9.59
C THR A 75 -16.78 7.11 -10.67
N ASP A 76 -16.21 8.13 -11.31
CA ASP A 76 -15.15 7.94 -12.31
C ASP A 76 -13.81 7.57 -11.67
N ASP A 77 -13.47 8.13 -10.51
CA ASP A 77 -12.29 7.75 -9.73
C ASP A 77 -12.35 6.27 -9.33
N HIS A 78 -13.48 5.78 -8.82
CA HIS A 78 -13.62 4.36 -8.45
C HIS A 78 -13.52 3.44 -9.67
N ARG A 79 -14.01 3.87 -10.84
CA ARG A 79 -13.83 3.13 -12.10
C ARG A 79 -12.38 3.08 -12.53
N PHE A 80 -11.67 4.20 -12.44
CA PHE A 80 -10.24 4.28 -12.70
C PHE A 80 -9.48 3.34 -11.77
N LEU A 81 -9.68 3.45 -10.45
CA LEU A 81 -9.03 2.63 -9.43
C LEU A 81 -9.25 1.13 -9.66
N ARG A 82 -10.48 0.73 -9.97
CA ARG A 82 -10.78 -0.68 -10.29
C ARG A 82 -10.07 -1.16 -11.56
N SER A 83 -9.98 -0.31 -12.57
CA SER A 83 -9.33 -0.64 -13.83
C SER A 83 -7.81 -0.71 -13.64
N ALA A 84 -7.21 0.29 -13.00
CA ALA A 84 -5.78 0.34 -12.71
C ALA A 84 -5.33 -0.84 -11.84
N ALA A 85 -6.05 -1.15 -10.76
CA ALA A 85 -5.76 -2.32 -9.92
C ALA A 85 -5.78 -3.62 -10.74
N GLY A 86 -6.79 -3.79 -11.62
CA GLY A 86 -6.86 -4.94 -12.52
C GLY A 86 -5.73 -4.99 -13.56
N THR A 87 -5.30 -3.85 -14.10
CA THR A 87 -4.21 -3.74 -15.07
C THR A 87 -2.87 -4.11 -14.44
N PHE A 88 -2.57 -3.59 -13.25
CA PHE A 88 -1.27 -3.76 -12.59
C PHE A 88 -1.20 -4.94 -11.63
N GLY A 89 -2.25 -5.76 -11.53
CA GLY A 89 -2.25 -6.99 -10.73
C GLY A 89 -2.57 -6.82 -9.24
N ALA A 90 -3.13 -5.69 -8.83
CA ALA A 90 -3.58 -5.47 -7.45
C ALA A 90 -5.00 -5.98 -7.20
N HIS A 91 -5.26 -6.42 -5.96
CA HIS A 91 -6.61 -6.70 -5.49
C HIS A 91 -7.42 -5.42 -5.38
N TYR A 92 -8.69 -5.47 -5.74
CA TYR A 92 -9.63 -4.36 -5.57
C TYR A 92 -10.72 -4.76 -4.58
N THR A 93 -10.96 -3.94 -3.56
CA THR A 93 -12.00 -4.19 -2.57
C THR A 93 -12.72 -2.91 -2.14
N ASN A 94 -14.01 -3.03 -1.88
CA ASN A 94 -14.81 -2.00 -1.22
C ASN A 94 -14.99 -2.31 0.28
N ASP A 95 -14.29 -3.31 0.81
CA ASP A 95 -14.43 -3.84 2.17
C ASP A 95 -13.08 -3.83 2.92
N LEU A 96 -13.12 -3.47 4.21
CA LEU A 96 -12.00 -3.05 5.06
C LEU A 96 -11.46 -4.16 5.98
N SER A 97 -11.32 -5.41 5.52
CA SER A 97 -10.72 -6.45 6.38
C SER A 97 -9.26 -6.77 6.01
N PRO A 98 -8.23 -6.05 6.51
CA PRO A 98 -6.85 -6.52 6.44
C PRO A 98 -6.43 -7.32 7.68
N ARG A 99 -5.57 -8.34 7.48
CA ARG A 99 -4.89 -9.15 8.49
C ARG A 99 -3.41 -9.36 8.10
N SER A 100 -2.58 -8.32 8.12
CA SER A 100 -1.11 -8.42 7.96
C SER A 100 -0.45 -7.03 8.04
N THR A 101 0.89 -7.00 8.12
CA THR A 101 1.74 -5.80 8.07
C THR A 101 1.63 -5.10 6.72
N VAL A 102 1.56 -3.77 6.72
CA VAL A 102 1.13 -2.95 5.59
C VAL A 102 2.00 -1.71 5.46
N SER A 103 2.54 -1.46 4.26
CA SER A 103 2.89 -0.10 3.84
C SER A 103 1.68 0.54 3.19
N GLY A 104 1.25 1.71 3.68
CA GLY A 104 0.01 2.36 3.22
C GLY A 104 0.15 3.87 3.07
N GLY A 105 -0.59 4.42 2.11
CA GLY A 105 -0.64 5.88 1.86
C GLY A 105 -1.44 6.68 2.90
N GLU A 106 -1.62 6.15 4.12
CA GLU A 106 -2.34 6.78 5.21
C GLU A 106 -1.44 6.98 6.45
N PRO A 107 -1.65 8.06 7.23
CA PRO A 107 -0.96 8.24 8.52
C PRO A 107 -1.41 7.25 9.62
N HIS A 108 -2.34 6.33 9.35
CA HIS A 108 -2.92 5.40 10.33
C HIS A 108 -2.69 3.91 9.99
N GLY A 109 -1.55 3.56 9.39
CA GLY A 109 -1.18 2.20 8.96
C GLY A 109 -1.14 1.08 10.01
N PHE A 110 -1.67 1.28 11.22
CA PHE A 110 -1.88 0.23 12.21
C PHE A 110 -3.25 0.38 12.86
N ARG A 111 -4.25 -0.36 12.36
CA ARG A 111 -5.49 -0.63 13.10
C ARG A 111 -5.36 -1.98 13.79
N TYR A 112 -5.17 -1.96 15.10
CA TYR A 112 -5.37 -3.12 15.97
C TYR A 112 -6.88 -3.30 16.22
N TYR A 113 -7.38 -4.53 16.12
CA TYR A 113 -8.58 -4.98 16.83
C TYR A 113 -8.16 -5.55 18.18
#